data_AF-A0A6S6RY54-F1
#
_entry.id   AF-A0A6S6RY54-F1
#
_cell.length_a   1.000
_cell.length_b   1.000
_cell.length_c   1.000
_cell.angle_alpha   90.00
_cell.angle_beta   90.00
_cell.angle_gamma   90.00
#
_symmetry.space_group_name_H-M   'P 1'
#
loop_
_entity.id
_entity.type
_entity.pdbx_description
1 polymer ?
#
loop_
_entity_poly.entity_id
_entity_poly.type
_entity_poly.pdbx_seq_one_letter_code
_entity_poly.pdbx_strand_id
1 'polypeptide(L)' 'MSVIGCDPAIMGYGPLPASKIALQRANLTLQDIDVFEIKEAFSAQALACLKDLQLIDKIEKKLTCMVARLP' A
#
# COMPACT_ATOMS: atom_id res chain seq x y z
N MET A 1 -3.07 10.96 -8.56
CA MET A 1 -3.15 9.62 -9.16
C MET A 1 -1.76 9.16 -9.60
N SER A 2 -1.37 7.92 -9.29
CA SER A 2 -0.11 7.30 -9.72
C SER A 2 -0.39 5.89 -10.25
N VAL A 3 0.31 5.50 -11.32
CA VAL A 3 0.23 4.17 -11.93
C VAL A 3 1.65 3.70 -12.17
N ILE A 4 1.93 2.46 -11.80
CA ILE A 4 3.25 1.83 -12.01
C ILE A 4 3.05 0.42 -12.58
N GLY A 5 4.00 0.01 -13.43
CA GLY A 5 4.16 -1.39 -13.82
C GLY A 5 5.14 -2.08 -12.88
N CYS A 6 4.91 -3.36 -12.61
CA CYS A 6 5.84 -4.22 -11.90
C CYS A 6 5.92 -5.58 -12.62
N ASP A 7 6.99 -6.32 -12.36
CA ASP A 7 7.12 -7.68 -12.89
C ASP A 7 5.94 -8.54 -12.40
N PRO A 8 5.27 -9.32 -13.28
CA PRO A 8 4.15 -10.15 -12.90
C PRO A 8 4.42 -11.08 -11.71
N ALA A 9 5.65 -11.55 -11.54
CA ALA A 9 6.05 -12.40 -10.43
C ALA A 9 5.96 -11.70 -9.06
N ILE A 10 6.02 -10.37 -9.03
CA ILE A 10 5.94 -9.55 -7.81
C ILE A 10 4.76 -8.56 -7.85
N MET A 11 3.72 -8.86 -8.61
CA MET A 11 2.58 -7.95 -8.85
C MET A 11 1.98 -7.37 -7.55
N GLY A 12 1.93 -8.19 -6.49
CA GLY A 12 1.41 -7.77 -5.18
C GLY A 12 2.21 -6.65 -4.50
N TYR A 13 3.45 -6.39 -4.94
CA TYR A 13 4.32 -5.35 -4.39
C TYR A 13 4.04 -3.95 -4.96
N GLY A 14 3.20 -3.85 -5.99
CA GLY A 14 2.89 -2.59 -6.67
C GLY A 14 2.39 -1.43 -5.78
N PRO A 15 1.64 -1.65 -4.69
CA PRO A 15 1.21 -0.58 -3.80
C PRO A 15 2.36 0.25 -3.20
N LEU A 16 3.53 -0.34 -2.92
CA LEU A 16 4.66 0.38 -2.33
C LEU A 16 5.19 1.50 -3.25
N PRO A 17 5.70 1.22 -4.47
CA PRO A 17 6.22 2.25 -5.36
C PRO A 17 5.13 3.21 -5.82
N ALA A 18 3.90 2.72 -6.05
CA ALA A 18 2.77 3.58 -6.43
C ALA A 18 2.46 4.62 -5.35
N SER A 19 2.44 4.21 -4.07
CA SER A 19 2.17 5.11 -2.94
C SER A 19 3.27 6.14 -2.75
N LYS A 20 4.55 5.76 -2.88
CA LYS A 20 5.69 6.70 -2.82
C LYS A 20 5.57 7.80 -3.87
N ILE A 21 5.28 7.43 -5.13
CA ILE A 21 5.11 8.41 -6.22
C ILE A 21 3.86 9.26 -6.00
N ALA A 22 2.76 8.68 -5.50
CA ALA A 22 1.54 9.43 -5.21
C ALA A 22 1.78 10.50 -4.14
N LEU A 23 2.47 10.16 -3.05
CA LEU A 23 2.84 11.09 -1.98
C LEU A 23 3.78 12.19 -2.48
N GLN A 24 4.82 11.83 -3.23
CA GLN A 24 5.73 12.82 -3.84
C GLN A 24 5.01 13.80 -4.76
N ARG A 25 4.08 13.32 -5.60
CA ARG A 25 3.28 14.18 -6.48
C ARG A 25 2.32 15.09 -5.73
N ALA A 26 1.82 14.63 -4.58
CA ALA A 26 0.96 15.41 -3.70
C ALA A 26 1.75 16.35 -2.77
N ASN A 27 3.09 16.28 -2.79
CA ASN A 27 3.97 16.94 -1.83
C ASN A 27 3.59 16.63 -0.37
N LEU A 28 3.21 15.37 -0.12
CA LEU A 28 2.84 14.84 1.20
C LEU A 28 3.85 13.78 1.65
N THR A 29 3.87 13.56 2.95
CA THR A 29 4.59 12.47 3.61
C THR A 29 3.59 11.43 4.15
N LEU A 30 4.11 10.27 4.56
CA LEU A 30 3.29 9.24 5.21
C LEU A 30 2.64 9.71 6.52
N GLN A 31 3.17 10.76 7.15
CA GLN A 31 2.64 11.29 8.41
C GLN A 31 1.41 12.17 8.19
N ASP A 32 1.30 12.76 7.00
CA ASP A 32 0.19 13.62 6.60
C ASP A 32 -1.05 12.82 6.19
N ILE A 33 -0.96 11.50 6.16
CA ILE A 33 -2.07 10.60 5.84
C ILE A 33 -2.69 10.08 7.12
N ASP A 34 -3.99 10.32 7.26
CA ASP A 34 -4.76 9.88 8.42
C ASP A 34 -5.21 8.43 8.32
N VAL A 35 -5.66 8.02 7.13
CA VAL A 35 -6.16 6.67 6.88
C VAL A 35 -5.53 6.13 5.61
N PHE A 36 -5.00 4.92 5.70
CA PHE A 36 -4.51 4.13 4.60
C PHE A 36 -5.50 3.02 4.30
N GLU A 37 -5.94 2.93 3.05
CA GLU A 37 -6.69 1.78 2.56
C GLU A 37 -5.85 1.04 1.54
N ILE A 38 -5.54 -0.23 1.84
CA ILE A 38 -4.79 -1.08 0.94
C ILE A 38 -5.69 -2.23 0.50
N LYS A 39 -5.75 -2.44 -0.81
CA LYS A 39 -6.43 -3.62 -1.37
C LYS A 39 -5.62 -4.86 -1.01
N GLU A 40 -6.23 -5.74 -0.24
CA GLU A 40 -5.64 -7.02 0.15
C GLU A 40 -6.07 -8.09 -0.86
N ALA A 41 -5.22 -8.40 -1.83
CA ALA A 41 -5.42 -9.58 -2.68
C ALA A 41 -5.03 -10.87 -1.94
N PHE A 42 -3.93 -10.80 -1.18
CA PHE A 42 -3.43 -11.86 -0.29
C PHE A 42 -2.79 -11.23 0.94
N SER A 43 -2.83 -11.89 2.10
CA SER A 43 -2.28 -11.32 3.34
C SER A 43 -0.76 -11.17 3.29
N ALA A 44 -0.04 -12.13 2.69
CA ALA A 44 1.42 -12.08 2.59
C ALA A 44 1.93 -10.84 1.81
N GLN A 45 1.28 -10.49 0.69
CA GLN A 45 1.68 -9.29 -0.08
C GLN A 45 1.35 -8.00 0.66
N ALA A 46 0.23 -7.96 1.38
CA ALA A 46 -0.19 -6.78 2.12
C ALA A 46 0.83 -6.50 3.24
N LEU A 47 1.19 -7.54 4.00
CA LEU A 47 2.21 -7.45 5.05
C LEU A 47 3.57 -6.99 4.50
N ALA A 48 4.00 -7.49 3.33
CA ALA A 48 5.24 -7.05 2.70
C ALA A 48 5.21 -5.55 2.35
N CYS A 49 4.12 -5.07 1.72
CA CYS A 49 3.97 -3.66 1.40
C CYS A 49 3.92 -2.77 2.65
N LEU A 50 3.21 -3.22 3.69
CA LEU A 50 3.08 -2.50 4.95
C LEU A 50 4.40 -2.39 5.70
N LYS A 51 5.21 -3.45 5.68
CA LYS A 51 6.54 -3.44 6.28
C LYS A 51 7.41 -2.37 5.64
N ASP A 52 7.45 -2.33 4.31
CA ASP A 52 8.33 -1.44 3.56
C ASP A 52 7.83 0.00 3.49
N LEU A 53 6.51 0.22 3.69
CA LEU A 53 5.92 1.53 3.94
C LEU A 53 6.05 1.98 5.40
N GLN A 54 6.61 1.15 6.30
CA GLN A 54 6.71 1.43 7.73
C GLN A 54 5.34 1.68 8.39
N LEU A 55 4.33 0.91 7.98
CA LEU A 55 2.94 1.00 8.44
C LEU A 55 2.51 -0.18 9.32
N ILE A 56 3.38 -1.18 9.55
CA ILE A 56 3.07 -2.37 10.37
C ILE A 56 2.54 -1.99 11.77
N ASP A 57 3.16 -1.03 12.44
CA ASP A 57 2.76 -0.64 13.81
C ASP A 57 1.49 0.23 13.84
N LYS A 58 0.96 0.59 12.66
CA LYS A 58 -0.21 1.48 12.50
C LYS A 58 -1.47 0.73 12.05
N ILE A 59 -1.40 -0.60 11.96
CA ILE A 59 -2.50 -1.47 11.47
C ILE A 59 -3.81 -1.19 12.22
N GLU A 60 -3.78 -1.06 13.55
CA GLU A 60 -5.01 -0.93 14.35
C GLU A 60 -5.63 0.47 14.37
N LYS A 61 -4.86 1.51 14.00
CA LYS A 61 -5.25 2.92 14.23
C LYS A 61 -5.46 3.73 12.96
N LYS A 62 -4.71 3.44 11.89
CA LYS A 62 -4.67 4.28 10.68
C LYS A 62 -4.74 3.48 9.39
N LEU A 63 -4.92 2.16 9.43
CA LEU A 63 -4.88 1.32 8.25
C LEU A 63 -6.08 0.37 8.23
N THR A 64 -6.68 0.22 7.05
CA THR A 64 -7.68 -0.82 6.79
C THR A 64 -7.28 -1.60 5.53
N CYS A 65 -7.32 -2.92 5.63
CA CYS A 65 -7.11 -3.82 4.50
C CYS A 65 -8.47 -4.27 3.95
N MET A 66 -8.72 -4.02 2.67
CA MET A 66 -9.95 -4.47 2.00
C MET A 66 -9.67 -5.73 1.19
N VAL A 67 -10.17 -6.88 1.67
CA VAL A 67 -10.02 -8.17 1.01
C VAL A 67 -10.68 -8.15 -0.36
N ALA A 68 -9.89 -8.37 -1.39
CA ALA A 68 -10.40 -8.55 -2.74
C ALA A 68 -11.04 -9.94 -2.82
N ARG A 69 -12.35 -10.00 -3.09
CA ARG A 69 -12.96 -11.22 -3.60
C ARG A 69 -12.45 -11.41 -5.03
N LEU A 70 -11.51 -12.35 -5.18
CA LEU A 70 -11.22 -12.94 -6.47
C LEU A 70 -12.46 -13.76 -6.89
N PRO A 71 -12.93 -13.63 -8.14
CA PRO A 71 -14.03 -14.46 -8.64
C PRO A 71 -13.67 -15.94 -8.64
#